data_AF-A0A4R4S703-F1
#
_entry.id   AF-A0A4R4S703-F1
#
_cell.length_a   1.000
_cell.length_b   1.000
_cell.length_c   1.000
_cell.angle_alpha   90.00
_cell.angle_beta   90.00
_cell.angle_gamma   90.00
#
_symmetry.space_group_name_H-M   'P 1'
#
loop_
_entity.id
_entity.type
_entity.pdbx_description
1 polymer ?
#
loop_
_entity_poly.entity_id
_entity_poly.type
_entity_poly.pdbx_seq_one_letter_code
_entity_poly.pdbx_strand_id
1 'polypeptide(L)' 'MVTGEIEVRGDAQVILLVDAASGDTVGSAYALDDEPGWWRGIGPNGKLRRLWVAPGVAKPGLDVGRRLVAG' A
#
# COMPACT_ATOMS: atom_id res chain seq x y z
N MET A 1 14.69 -4.69 -7.22
CA MET A 1 15.32 -3.70 -6.30
C MET A 1 14.71 -2.36 -6.67
N VAL A 2 14.31 -1.51 -5.72
CA VAL A 2 13.73 -0.20 -6.05
C VAL A 2 14.84 0.69 -6.63
N THR A 3 14.59 1.27 -7.80
CA THR A 3 15.55 2.07 -8.56
C THR A 3 15.12 3.52 -8.73
N GLY A 4 13.85 3.84 -8.47
CA GLY A 4 13.30 5.20 -8.52
C GLY A 4 12.28 5.52 -7.42
N GLU A 5 11.48 6.56 -7.64
CA GLU A 5 10.36 6.94 -6.77
C GLU A 5 9.28 5.84 -6.78
N ILE A 6 8.63 5.61 -5.63
CA ILE A 6 7.54 4.64 -5.53
C ILE A 6 6.21 5.36 -5.70
N GLU A 7 5.49 5.01 -6.77
CA GLU A 7 4.13 5.44 -7.01
C GLU A 7 3.14 4.49 -6.32
N VAL A 8 2.10 5.07 -5.71
CA VAL A 8 0.96 4.30 -5.19
C VAL A 8 -0.16 4.35 -6.22
N ARG A 9 -0.50 3.19 -6.80
CA ARG A 9 -1.59 3.03 -7.78
C ARG A 9 -2.68 2.15 -7.21
N GLY A 10 -3.95 2.46 -7.46
CA GLY A 10 -5.09 1.67 -6.97
C GLY A 10 -6.17 2.53 -6.31
N ASP A 11 -7.06 1.88 -5.57
CA ASP A 11 -8.30 2.49 -5.07
C ASP A 11 -8.62 2.10 -3.61
N ALA A 12 -9.92 2.00 -3.28
CA ALA A 12 -10.41 1.74 -1.95
C ALA A 12 -10.25 0.29 -1.47
N GLN A 13 -9.92 -0.67 -2.35
CA GLN A 13 -9.79 -2.08 -1.95
C GLN A 13 -8.40 -2.66 -2.19
N VAL A 14 -7.71 -2.24 -3.25
CA VAL A 14 -6.38 -2.75 -3.58
C VAL A 14 -5.47 -1.61 -4.00
N ILE A 15 -4.23 -1.64 -3.52
CA ILE A 15 -3.15 -0.74 -3.95
C ILE A 15 -1.90 -1.50 -4.32
N LEU A 16 -1.20 -1.01 -5.33
CA LEU A 16 0.08 -1.45 -5.82
C LEU A 16 1.12 -0.35 -5.55
N LEU A 17 2.30 -0.77 -5.12
CA LEU A 17 3.49 0.07 -5.01
C LEU A 17 4.35 -0.21 -6.23
N VAL A 18 4.54 0.80 -7.08
CA VAL A 18 5.21 0.65 -8.37
C VAL A 18 6.48 1.49 -8.37
N ASP A 19 7.62 0.88 -8.71
CA ASP A 19 8.85 1.63 -8.99
C ASP A 19 8.66 2.40 -10.29
N ALA A 20 8.65 3.73 -10.24
CA ALA A 20 8.37 4.58 -11.39
C ALA A 20 9.43 4.44 -12.50
N ALA A 21 10.67 4.06 -12.16
CA ALA A 21 11.75 3.94 -13.12
C ALA A 21 11.62 2.68 -13.98
N SER A 22 11.29 1.53 -13.38
CA SER A 22 11.20 0.25 -14.08
C SER A 22 9.76 -0.15 -14.44
N GLY A 23 8.77 0.39 -13.74
CA GLY A 23 7.38 -0.05 -13.79
C GLY A 23 7.11 -1.32 -12.96
N ASP A 24 8.10 -1.82 -12.22
CA ASP A 24 7.95 -3.04 -11.43
C ASP A 24 7.03 -2.83 -10.23
N THR A 25 6.19 -3.82 -9.94
CA THR A 25 5.45 -3.86 -8.68
C THR A 25 6.39 -4.32 -7.56
N VAL A 26 6.65 -3.43 -6.61
CA VAL A 26 7.57 -3.67 -5.48
C VAL A 26 6.83 -3.89 -4.16
N GLY A 27 5.49 -3.80 -4.17
CA GLY A 27 4.65 -4.09 -3.02
C GLY A 27 3.17 -3.96 -3.35
N SER A 28 2.33 -4.37 -2.42
CA SER A 28 0.89 -4.29 -2.58
C SER A 28 0.19 -4.29 -1.22
N ALA A 29 -1.06 -3.81 -1.20
CA ALA A 29 -1.94 -3.97 -0.05
C ALA A 29 -3.39 -4.13 -0.48
N TYR A 30 -4.18 -4.74 0.38
CA TYR A 30 -5.61 -4.91 0.19
C TYR A 30 -6.36 -4.69 1.50
N ALA A 31 -7.60 -4.21 1.39
CA ALA A 31 -8.52 -4.10 2.52
C ALA A 31 -9.01 -5.49 2.95
N LEU A 32 -9.20 -5.69 4.26
CA LEU A 32 -9.77 -6.92 4.81
C LEU A 32 -11.29 -6.77 4.89
N ASP A 33 -12.01 -7.53 4.07
CA ASP A 33 -13.48 -7.45 3.98
C ASP A 33 -14.17 -7.86 5.29
N ASP A 34 -13.56 -8.75 6.07
CA ASP A 34 -14.03 -9.24 7.36
C ASP A 34 -13.67 -8.33 8.54
N GLU A 35 -12.73 -7.41 8.36
CA GLU A 35 -12.26 -6.49 9.39
C GLU A 35 -12.22 -5.03 8.86
N PRO A 36 -13.39 -4.36 8.73
CA PRO A 36 -13.49 -3.05 8.09
C PRO A 36 -12.54 -2.01 8.68
N GLY A 37 -11.72 -1.38 7.84
CA GLY A 37 -10.68 -0.41 8.24
C GLY A 37 -9.29 -1.02 8.41
N TRP A 38 -9.17 -2.35 8.46
CA TRP A 38 -7.88 -3.02 8.41
C TRP A 38 -7.43 -3.31 6.99
N TRP A 39 -6.13 -3.13 6.78
CA TRP A 39 -5.44 -3.43 5.55
C TRP A 39 -4.29 -4.38 5.82
N ARG A 40 -4.02 -5.26 4.87
CA ARG A 40 -2.85 -6.13 4.86
C ARG A 40 -2.02 -5.84 3.62
N GLY A 41 -0.71 -5.70 3.78
CA GLY A 41 0.16 -5.41 2.65
C GLY A 41 1.62 -5.72 2.91
N ILE A 42 2.39 -5.73 1.84
CA ILE A 42 3.83 -5.92 1.82
C ILE A 42 4.48 -4.70 1.16
N GLY A 43 5.43 -4.08 1.88
CA GLY A 43 6.18 -2.95 1.37
C GLY A 43 7.40 -3.37 0.54
N PRO A 44 8.14 -2.41 -0.05
CA PRO A 44 9.33 -2.67 -0.85
C PRO A 44 10.48 -3.35 -0.09
N ASN A 45 10.45 -3.26 1.24
CA ASN A 45 11.39 -3.94 2.12
C ASN A 45 11.02 -5.42 2.39
N GLY A 46 9.97 -5.93 1.74
CA GLY A 46 9.50 -7.31 1.89
C GLY A 46 8.80 -7.60 3.23
N LYS A 47 8.56 -6.59 4.08
CA LYS A 47 7.88 -6.79 5.37
C LYS A 47 6.37 -6.78 5.17
N LEU A 48 5.74 -7.89 5.55
CA LEU A 48 4.29 -7.96 5.69
C LEU A 48 3.86 -7.11 6.89
N ARG A 49 2.85 -6.26 6.70
CA ARG A 49 2.29 -5.39 7.72
C ARG A 49 0.78 -5.43 7.69
N ARG A 50 0.19 -5.19 8.86
CA ARG A 50 -1.24 -4.98 9.04
C ARG A 50 -1.45 -3.56 9.55
N LEU A 51 -2.23 -2.77 8.84
CA LEU A 51 -2.39 -1.33 9.09
C LEU A 51 -3.86 -1.00 9.30
N TRP A 52 -4.17 -0.34 10.41
CA TRP A 52 -5.48 0.25 10.65
C TRP A 52 -5.57 1.63 10.00
N VAL A 53 -6.68 1.90 9.32
CA VAL A 53 -7.04 3.21 8.78
C VAL A 53 -8.38 3.61 9.41
N ALA A 54 -8.40 4.80 10.02
CA ALA A 54 -9.62 5.31 10.63
C ALA A 54 -10.74 5.55 9.59
N PRO A 55 -12.01 5.35 9.97
CA PRO A 55 -13.13 5.78 9.13
C PRO A 55 -13.04 7.27 8.78
N GLY A 56 -13.44 7.63 7.56
CA GLY A 56 -13.45 9.03 7.09
C GLY A 56 -12.16 9.50 6.41
N VAL A 57 -11.11 8.68 6.35
CA VAL A 57 -9.95 8.97 5.49
C VAL A 57 -10.39 8.94 4.02
N ALA A 58 -10.24 10.04 3.30
CA ALA A 58 -10.75 10.20 1.94
C ALA A 58 -10.15 9.21 0.92
N LYS A 59 -8.90 8.79 1.13
CA LYS A 59 -8.17 7.84 0.26
C LYS A 59 -7.41 6.82 1.10
N PRO A 60 -8.10 5.82 1.69
CA PRO A 60 -7.51 4.90 2.65
C PRO A 60 -6.37 4.07 2.04
N GLY A 61 -6.52 3.61 0.79
CA GLY A 61 -5.46 2.90 0.08
C GLY A 61 -4.18 3.73 -0.12
N LEU A 62 -4.32 5.05 -0.36
CA LEU A 62 -3.18 5.95 -0.51
C LEU A 62 -2.42 6.14 0.82
N ASP A 63 -3.15 6.28 1.93
CA ASP A 63 -2.56 6.35 3.28
C ASP A 63 -1.75 5.08 3.58
N VAL A 64 -2.35 3.91 3.32
CA VAL A 64 -1.72 2.60 3.49
C VAL A 64 -0.46 2.47 2.65
N GLY A 65 -0.53 2.81 1.36
CA GLY A 65 0.62 2.74 0.46
C GLY A 65 1.79 3.59 0.95
N ARG A 66 1.53 4.84 1.35
CA ARG A 66 2.56 5.74 1.92
C ARG A 66 3.19 5.16 3.18
N ARG A 67 2.39 4.59 4.07
CA ARG A 67 2.87 3.98 5.32
C ARG A 67 3.71 2.74 5.07
N LEU A 68 3.38 1.92 4.07
CA LEU A 68 4.18 0.77 3.67
C LEU A 68 5.53 1.18 3.06
N VAL A 69 5.56 2.26 2.26
CA VAL A 69 6.80 2.84 1.73
C VAL A 69 7.70 3.37 2.86
N ALA A 70 7.11 3.98 3.89
CA ALA A 70 7.86 4.54 5.01
C ALA A 70 8.56 3.51 5.93
N GLY A 71 8.24 2.22 5.81
CA GLY A 71 8.85 1.15 6.62
C GLY A 71 8.05 0.75 7.84
#